data_AF-A0AAI9E9S5-F1
#
_entry.id   AF-A0AAI9E9S5-F1
#
_cell.length_a   1.000
_cell.length_b   1.000
_cell.length_c   1.000
_cell.angle_alpha   90.00
_cell.angle_beta   90.00
_cell.angle_gamma   90.00
#
_symmetry.space_group_name_H-M   'P 1'
#
loop_
_entity.id
_entity.type
_entity.pdbx_description
1 polymer ?
#
loop_
_entity_poly.entity_id
_entity_poly.type
_entity_poly.pdbx_seq_one_letter_code
_entity_poly.pdbx_strand_id
1 'polypeptide(L)'
;MESSIDLSLLIVAVTKLPFGASFIVLSGHPQVVRVGGPEDKRSFADKIDYIERSNWAIFTNLGAVFRDLIRGVAIHDKLNQEDLSKLVFLFSDM
;
A
#
# COMPACT_ATOMS: atom_id res chain seq x y z
N MET A 1 11.46 -11.24 2.08
CA MET A 1 10.79 -10.15 2.81
C MET A 1 11.40 -8.81 2.44
N GLU A 2 12.70 -8.60 2.63
CA GLU A 2 13.42 -7.35 2.29
C GLU A 2 13.15 -6.86 0.86
N SER A 3 13.35 -7.71 -0.16
CA SER A 3 13.11 -7.32 -1.57
C SER A 3 11.66 -6.92 -1.86
N SER A 4 10.70 -7.49 -1.14
CA SER A 4 9.28 -7.14 -1.28
C SER A 4 8.99 -5.75 -0.73
N ILE A 5 9.64 -5.38 0.38
CA ILE A 5 9.53 -4.05 0.98
C ILE A 5 10.17 -3.00 0.07
N ASP A 6 11.37 -3.28 -0.44
CA ASP A 6 12.08 -2.37 -1.36
C ASP A 6 11.29 -2.10 -2.64
N LEU A 7 10.77 -3.15 -3.27
CA LEU A 7 9.92 -3.03 -4.46
C LEU A 7 8.63 -2.28 -4.15
N SER A 8 8.01 -2.53 -2.99
CA SER A 8 6.81 -1.78 -2.56
C SER A 8 7.12 -0.29 -2.43
N LEU A 9 8.23 0.06 -1.76
CA LEU A 9 8.68 1.45 -1.61
C LEU A 9 8.93 2.13 -2.95
N LEU A 10 9.54 1.42 -3.91
CA LEU A 10 9.74 1.91 -5.27
C LEU A 10 8.40 2.17 -5.97
N ILE A 11 7.49 1.21 -5.96
CA ILE A 11 6.18 1.33 -6.62
C ILE A 11 5.39 2.51 -6.05
N VAL A 12 5.31 2.65 -4.72
CA VAL A 12 4.53 3.74 -4.11
C VAL A 12 5.14 5.11 -4.34
N ALA A 13 6.45 5.21 -4.55
CA ALA A 13 7.14 6.47 -4.86
C ALA A 13 6.87 6.96 -6.28
N VAL A 14 6.66 6.05 -7.24
CA VAL A 14 6.38 6.40 -8.65
C VAL A 14 4.89 6.40 -8.99
N THR A 15 4.04 5.90 -8.09
CA THR A 15 2.58 5.88 -8.26
C THR A 15 1.99 7.26 -7.94
N LYS A 16 1.04 7.71 -8.77
CA LYS A 16 0.32 8.97 -8.54
C LYS A 16 -0.66 8.84 -7.36
N LEU A 17 -1.01 9.98 -6.75
CA LEU A 17 -2.12 10.03 -5.81
C LEU A 17 -3.44 9.58 -6.49
N PRO A 18 -4.38 8.96 -5.75
CA PRO A 18 -4.39 8.81 -4.28
C PRO A 18 -3.67 7.57 -3.73
N PHE A 19 -3.29 6.62 -4.60
CA PHE A 19 -2.66 5.36 -4.22
C PHE A 19 -1.15 5.46 -3.98
N GLY A 20 -0.50 6.48 -4.55
CA GLY A 20 0.91 6.81 -4.28
C GLY A 20 1.15 7.13 -2.81
N ALA A 21 2.40 6.99 -2.37
CA ALA A 21 2.81 7.21 -0.98
C ALA A 21 2.04 6.35 0.05
N SER A 22 1.44 5.24 -0.36
CA SER A 22 0.76 4.30 0.52
C SER A 22 0.91 2.87 0.04
N PHE A 23 1.06 1.93 0.97
CA PHE A 23 0.98 0.50 0.69
C PHE A 23 -0.12 -0.13 1.56
N ILE A 24 -0.48 -1.37 1.23
CA ILE A 24 -1.48 -2.14 1.96
C ILE A 24 -0.78 -3.25 2.71
N VAL A 25 -0.96 -3.29 4.04
CA VAL A 25 -0.52 -4.40 4.86
C VAL A 25 -1.49 -5.56 4.65
N LEU A 26 -0.95 -6.70 4.21
CA LEU A 26 -1.73 -7.91 4.01
C LEU A 26 -1.99 -8.58 5.36
N SER A 27 -3.26 -8.74 5.69
CA SER A 27 -3.71 -9.37 6.92
C SER A 27 -5.18 -9.80 6.78
N GLY A 28 -5.75 -10.39 7.84
CA GLY A 28 -7.19 -10.70 7.92
C GLY A 28 -8.05 -9.43 7.94
N HIS A 29 -7.48 -8.32 8.38
CA HIS A 29 -8.07 -6.98 8.41
C HIS A 29 -7.08 -6.00 7.77
N PRO A 30 -6.98 -5.99 6.43
CA PRO A 30 -5.95 -5.25 5.73
C PRO A 30 -6.09 -3.74 6.00
N GLN A 31 -4.96 -3.04 6.02
CA GLN A 31 -4.91 -1.60 6.32
C GLN A 31 -4.04 -0.87 5.33
N VAL A 32 -4.44 0.35 4.98
CA VAL A 32 -3.61 1.28 4.21
C VAL A 32 -2.63 1.96 5.16
N VAL A 33 -1.35 1.91 4.83
CA VAL A 33 -0.29 2.55 5.58
C VAL A 33 0.40 3.57 4.69
N ARG A 34 0.55 4.80 5.20
CA ARG A 34 1.19 5.91 4.46
C ARG A 34 2.70 5.88 4.66
N VAL A 35 3.42 5.79 3.55
CA VAL A 35 4.89 5.78 3.50
C VAL A 35 5.35 6.49 2.24
N GLY A 36 6.07 7.60 2.41
CA GLY A 36 6.45 8.52 1.34
C GLY A 36 5.51 9.71 1.17
N GLY A 37 5.68 10.42 0.05
CA GLY A 37 4.99 11.68 -0.24
C GLY A 37 5.80 12.91 0.22
N PRO A 38 5.36 14.13 -0.18
CA PRO A 38 6.12 15.36 0.05
C PRO A 38 6.38 15.67 1.53
N GLU A 39 5.46 15.26 2.41
CA GLU A 39 5.53 15.54 3.85
C GLU A 39 6.28 14.47 4.66
N ASP A 40 6.64 13.34 4.04
CA ASP A 40 7.32 12.26 4.73
C ASP A 40 8.85 12.44 4.73
N LYS A 41 9.33 13.02 5.82
CA LYS A 41 10.73 13.33 6.07
C LYS A 41 11.58 12.14 6.58
N ARG A 42 10.97 10.97 6.76
CA ARG A 42 11.70 9.76 7.18
C ARG A 42 12.77 9.39 6.16
N SER A 43 13.93 8.93 6.64
CA SER A 43 14.96 8.37 5.78
C SER A 43 14.46 7.08 5.12
N PHE A 44 15.20 6.57 4.13
CA PHE A 44 14.86 5.30 3.52
C PHE A 44 14.88 4.14 4.54
N ALA A 45 15.89 4.11 5.42
CA ALA A 45 15.97 3.12 6.50
C ALA A 45 14.78 3.22 7.47
N ASP A 46 14.41 4.44 7.88
CA ASP A 46 13.25 4.64 8.77
C ASP A 46 11.92 4.18 8.12
N LYS A 47 11.81 4.29 6.79
CA LYS A 47 10.65 3.80 6.03
C LYS A 47 10.61 2.28 5.99
N ILE A 48 11.76 1.63 5.81
CA ILE A 48 11.87 0.17 5.91
C ILE A 48 11.46 -0.28 7.31
N ASP A 49 12.08 0.27 8.35
CA ASP A 49 11.80 -0.08 9.75
C ASP A 49 10.32 0.09 10.09
N TYR A 50 9.68 1.14 9.56
CA TYR A 50 8.25 1.38 9.74
C TYR A 50 7.36 0.31 9.07
N ILE A 51 7.72 -0.09 7.85
CA ILE A 51 6.99 -1.14 7.12
C ILE A 51 7.18 -2.48 7.81
N GLU A 52 8.39 -2.84 8.21
CA GLU A 52 8.69 -4.10 8.90
C GLU A 52 7.93 -4.24 10.22
N ARG A 53 7.78 -3.14 10.96
CA ARG A 53 7.04 -3.11 12.23
C ARG A 53 5.53 -2.97 12.07
N SER A 54 5.01 -2.91 10.84
CA SER A 54 3.58 -2.87 10.59
C SER A 54 2.91 -4.19 11.01
N ASN A 55 1.59 -4.17 11.23
CA ASN A 55 0.86 -5.32 11.74
C ASN A 55 0.59 -6.38 10.66
N TRP A 56 1.64 -7.09 10.25
CA TRP A 56 1.56 -8.26 9.37
C TRP A 56 0.87 -9.41 10.10
N ALA A 57 -0.11 -10.07 9.47
CA ALA A 57 -0.83 -11.19 10.06
C ALA A 57 -0.62 -12.49 9.29
N ILE A 58 -0.85 -13.62 9.97
CA ILE A 58 -0.67 -14.98 9.43
C ILE A 58 -1.72 -15.32 8.36
N PHE A 59 -2.86 -14.63 8.34
CA PHE A 59 -3.94 -14.87 7.39
C PHE A 59 -4.17 -13.64 6.52
N THR A 60 -4.52 -13.85 5.24
CA THR A 60 -4.71 -12.78 4.26
C THR A 60 -6.14 -12.77 3.73
N ASN A 61 -6.78 -11.59 3.72
CA ASN A 61 -8.09 -11.39 3.09
C ASN A 61 -7.97 -10.46 1.88
N LEU A 62 -7.64 -11.02 0.71
CA LEU A 62 -7.53 -10.25 -0.53
C LEU A 62 -8.87 -9.62 -0.95
N GLY A 63 -10.01 -10.26 -0.63
CA GLY A 63 -11.32 -9.70 -0.94
C GLY A 63 -11.57 -8.35 -0.27
N ALA A 64 -11.13 -8.19 0.98
CA ALA A 64 -11.22 -6.94 1.73
C ALA A 64 -10.32 -5.83 1.16
N VAL A 65 -9.14 -6.18 0.63
CA VAL A 65 -8.26 -5.22 -0.05
C VAL A 65 -8.99 -4.49 -1.19
N PHE A 66 -9.68 -5.23 -2.05
CA PHE A 66 -10.40 -4.63 -3.18
C PHE A 66 -11.72 -3.97 -2.79
N ARG A 67 -12.56 -4.66 -2.01
CA ARG A 67 -13.91 -4.17 -1.70
C ARG A 67 -13.97 -3.07 -0.67
N ASP A 68 -13.05 -3.07 0.29
CA ASP A 68 -13.12 -2.20 1.45
C ASP A 68 -12.08 -1.08 1.34
N LEU A 69 -10.83 -1.41 0.97
CA LEU A 69 -9.76 -0.40 0.85
C LEU A 69 -9.76 0.32 -0.49
N ILE A 70 -9.51 -0.39 -1.60
CA ILE A 70 -9.37 0.25 -2.93
C ILE A 70 -10.67 0.94 -3.35
N ARG A 71 -11.80 0.23 -3.25
CA ARG A 71 -13.12 0.81 -3.51
C ARG A 71 -13.45 1.93 -2.52
N GLY A 72 -13.06 1.79 -1.25
CA GLY A 72 -13.25 2.83 -0.23
C GLY A 72 -12.57 4.15 -0.63
N VAL A 73 -11.30 4.08 -1.04
CA VAL A 73 -10.54 5.23 -1.56
C VAL A 73 -11.23 5.81 -2.80
N ALA A 74 -11.64 4.96 -3.74
CA ALA A 74 -12.30 5.41 -4.96
C ALA A 74 -13.61 6.18 -4.69
N ILE A 75 -14.42 5.70 -3.75
CA ILE A 75 -15.67 6.36 -3.37
C ILE A 75 -15.39 7.66 -2.61
N HIS A 76 -14.47 7.63 -1.65
CA HIS A 76 -14.12 8.79 -0.82
C HIS A 76 -13.56 9.94 -1.68
N ASP A 77 -12.62 9.63 -2.58
CA ASP A 77 -11.94 10.61 -3.44
C ASP A 77 -12.71 10.91 -4.74
N LYS A 78 -13.90 10.28 -4.93
CA LYS A 78 -14.76 10.43 -6.12
C LYS A 78 -14.01 10.18 -7.42
N LEU A 79 -13.21 9.13 -7.45
CA LEU A 79 -12.38 8.77 -8.59
C LEU A 79 -13.25 8.36 -9.78
N ASN A 80 -12.87 8.82 -10.98
CA ASN A 80 -13.41 8.28 -12.21
C ASN A 80 -12.76 6.93 -12.52
N GLN A 81 -13.35 6.17 -13.44
CA GLN A 81 -12.82 4.86 -13.84
C GLN A 81 -11.39 4.95 -14.38
N GLU A 82 -11.03 6.07 -15.01
CA GLU A 82 -9.69 6.33 -15.54
C GLU A 82 -8.63 6.62 -14.47
N ASP A 83 -9.06 7.05 -13.28
CA ASP A 83 -8.19 7.32 -12.13
C ASP A 83 -7.88 6.06 -11.31
N LEU A 84 -8.61 4.96 -11.56
CA LEU A 84 -8.38 3.69 -10.89
C LEU A 84 -7.08 3.04 -11.36
N SER A 85 -6.36 2.43 -10.42
CA SER A 85 -5.16 1.65 -10.72
C SER A 85 -5.46 0.53 -11.72
N LYS A 86 -4.82 0.57 -12.89
CA LYS A 86 -4.91 -0.48 -13.91
C LYS A 86 -4.10 -1.72 -13.59
N LEU A 87 -3.11 -1.57 -12.70
CA LEU A 87 -2.18 -2.61 -12.30
C LEU A 87 -2.03 -2.58 -10.78
N VAL A 88 -2.10 -3.76 -10.17
CA VAL A 88 -1.87 -3.95 -8.74
C VAL A 88 -0.69 -4.90 -8.58
N PHE A 89 0.34 -4.44 -7.87
CA PHE A 89 1.49 -5.27 -7.52
C PHE A 89 1.26 -5.90 -6.15
N LEU A 90 1.31 -7.24 -6.11
CA LEU A 90 1.23 -8.02 -4.90
C LEU A 90 2.56 -8.73 -4.68
N PHE A 91 3.26 -8.39 -3.60
CA PHE A 91 4.47 -9.08 -3.19
C PHE A 91 4.15 -9.94 -1.97
N SER A 92 4.21 -11.25 -2.11
CA SER A 92 3.89 -12.22 -1.07
C SER A 92 4.86 -13.40 -1.15
N ASP A 93 5.00 -14.11 -0.04
CA ASP A 93 5.68 -15.40 0.09
C ASP A 93 4.77 -16.61 -0.17
N MET A 94 3.50 -16.35 -0.52
CA MET A 94 2.50 -17.38 -0.88
C MET A 94 2.90 -18.19 -2.10
#